data_AF-A0A2M7HEE3-F1
#
_entry.id   AF-A0A2M7HEE3-F1
#
_cell.length_a   1.000
_cell.length_b   1.000
_cell.length_c   1.000
_cell.angle_alpha   90.00
_cell.angle_beta   90.00
_cell.angle_gamma   90.00
#
_symmetry.space_group_name_H-M   'P 1'
#
loop_
_entity.id
_entity.type
_entity.pdbx_description
1 polymer ?
#
loop_
_entity_poly.entity_id
_entity_poly.type
_entity_poly.pdbx_seq_one_letter_code
_entity_poly.pdbx_strand_id
1 'polypeptide(L)'
;MTETLIPVAFRETLNELKRWGGMLALLENLQAGSSDISDEQVQSDWNAFRDTLSTDCASAAEMLISALACICLHRPDMFDPLIEDALDPLYCLDVQSADEVMDWCDSRDHLDPTVKQWVRDTLPGKIICLDDED
;
A
#
# COMPACT_ATOMS: atom_id res chain seq x y z
N MET A 1 16.24 16.04 3.27
CA MET A 1 16.35 15.12 2.12
C MET A 1 14.95 15.09 1.52
N THR A 2 14.79 15.44 0.24
CA THR A 2 13.48 15.37 -0.43
C THR A 2 13.17 13.90 -0.66
N GLU A 3 12.50 13.27 0.31
CA GLU A 3 12.04 11.89 0.21
C GLU A 3 11.14 11.76 -1.01
N THR A 4 11.48 10.80 -1.87
CA THR A 4 10.71 10.50 -3.06
C THR A 4 9.51 9.68 -2.58
N LEU A 5 8.33 10.31 -2.53
CA LEU A 5 7.16 9.76 -1.84
C LEU A 5 6.39 8.69 -2.62
N ILE A 6 6.53 8.71 -3.95
CA ILE A 6 5.98 7.69 -4.85
C ILE A 6 7.14 7.10 -5.64
N PRO A 7 7.42 5.79 -5.50
CA PRO A 7 8.43 5.12 -6.32
C PRO A 7 8.22 5.33 -7.81
N VAL A 8 9.29 5.59 -8.56
CA VAL A 8 9.20 5.88 -10.01
C VAL A 8 8.54 4.73 -10.78
N ALA A 9 8.98 3.49 -10.52
CA ALA A 9 8.43 2.30 -11.16
C ALA A 9 6.94 2.10 -10.84
N PHE A 10 6.54 2.40 -9.60
CA PHE A 10 5.14 2.34 -9.18
C PHE A 10 4.30 3.40 -9.88
N ARG A 11 4.81 4.64 -9.97
CA ARG A 11 4.17 5.73 -10.71
C ARG A 11 3.99 5.39 -12.19
N GLU A 12 5.00 4.84 -12.84
CA GLU A 12 4.91 4.42 -14.24
C GLU A 12 3.85 3.33 -14.42
N THR A 13 3.84 2.34 -13.53
CA THR A 13 2.83 1.26 -13.51
C THR A 13 1.40 1.81 -13.37
N LEU A 14 1.18 2.77 -12.47
CA LEU A 14 -0.13 3.45 -12.32
C LEU A 14 -0.52 4.27 -13.56
N ASN A 15 0.46 4.89 -14.24
CA ASN A 15 0.23 5.74 -15.39
C ASN A 15 -0.06 4.94 -16.68
N GLU A 16 0.60 3.79 -16.86
CA GLU A 16 0.37 2.91 -18.03
C GLU A 16 -1.04 2.33 -18.04
N LEU A 17 -1.60 2.08 -16.86
CA LEU A 17 -2.93 1.52 -16.70
C LEU A 17 -3.92 2.64 -16.42
N LYS A 18 -4.50 3.22 -17.49
CA LYS A 18 -5.50 4.32 -17.42
C LYS A 18 -6.61 4.15 -16.38
N ARG A 19 -6.95 2.91 -16.02
CA ARG A 19 -7.93 2.56 -14.97
C ARG A 19 -7.46 2.92 -13.54
N TRP A 20 -6.16 3.12 -13.33
CA TRP A 20 -5.51 3.45 -12.06
C TRP A 20 -5.19 4.94 -11.92
N GLY A 21 -5.66 5.78 -12.86
CA GLY A 21 -5.42 7.22 -12.84
C GLY A 21 -5.99 7.93 -11.61
N GLY A 22 -7.05 7.41 -10.99
CA GLY A 22 -7.60 7.94 -9.73
C GLY A 22 -6.62 7.78 -8.56
N MET A 23 -6.04 6.58 -8.41
CA MET A 23 -5.02 6.32 -7.39
C MET A 23 -3.76 7.16 -7.60
N LEU A 24 -3.28 7.29 -8.85
CA LEU A 24 -2.14 8.15 -9.13
C LEU A 24 -2.40 9.61 -8.75
N ALA A 25 -3.56 10.15 -9.14
CA ALA A 25 -3.94 11.52 -8.81
C ALA A 25 -4.07 11.73 -7.29
N LEU A 26 -4.62 10.76 -6.56
CA LEU A 26 -4.66 10.77 -5.09
C LEU A 26 -3.24 10.90 -4.51
N LEU A 27 -2.33 10.01 -4.91
CA LEU A 27 -0.96 10.01 -4.40
C LEU A 27 -0.21 11.30 -4.73
N GLU A 28 -0.38 11.83 -5.95
CA GLU A 28 0.24 13.09 -6.36
C GLU A 28 -0.30 14.28 -5.54
N ASN A 29 -1.59 14.30 -5.23
CA ASN A 29 -2.20 15.33 -4.38
C ASN A 29 -1.74 15.22 -2.92
N LEU A 30 -1.61 14.00 -2.38
CA LEU A 30 -1.06 13.76 -1.04
C LEU A 30 0.40 14.23 -0.96
N GLN A 31 1.21 13.90 -1.96
CA GLN A 31 2.60 14.34 -2.07
C GLN A 31 2.74 15.86 -2.20
N ALA A 32 1.79 16.52 -2.87
CA ALA A 32 1.75 17.97 -2.95
C ALA A 32 1.34 18.65 -1.63
N GLY A 33 0.93 17.88 -0.61
CA GLY A 33 0.48 18.39 0.68
C GLY A 33 -0.92 19.00 0.64
N SER A 34 -1.76 18.57 -0.32
CA SER A 34 -3.13 19.05 -0.43
C SER A 34 -3.95 18.65 0.81
N SER A 35 -4.34 19.65 1.61
CA SER A 35 -5.17 19.44 2.81
C SER A 35 -6.65 19.16 2.50
N ASP A 36 -7.06 19.30 1.24
CA ASP A 36 -8.45 19.18 0.80
C ASP A 36 -8.89 17.73 0.54
N ILE A 37 -7.99 16.75 0.70
CA ILE A 37 -8.34 15.33 0.50
C ILE A 37 -8.97 14.78 1.78
N SER A 38 -10.28 14.54 1.75
CA SER A 38 -11.00 13.89 2.84
C SER A 38 -10.71 12.39 2.91
N ASP A 39 -10.90 11.82 4.09
CA ASP A 39 -10.74 10.39 4.36
C ASP A 39 -11.66 9.54 3.48
N GLU A 40 -12.87 10.06 3.22
CA GLU A 40 -13.86 9.46 2.31
C GLU A 40 -13.33 9.40 0.87
N GLN A 41 -12.63 10.44 0.42
CA GLN A 41 -12.02 10.46 -0.93
C GLN A 41 -10.88 9.44 -1.00
N VAL A 42 -10.01 9.37 0.01
CA VAL A 42 -8.94 8.36 0.09
C VAL A 42 -9.53 6.96 0.00
N GLN A 43 -10.55 6.65 0.81
CA GLN A 43 -11.21 5.35 0.80
C GLN A 43 -11.91 5.05 -0.53
N SER A 44 -12.56 6.04 -1.13
CA SER A 44 -13.22 5.87 -2.43
C SER A 44 -12.21 5.51 -3.52
N ASP A 45 -11.09 6.23 -3.61
CA ASP A 45 -10.04 5.97 -4.60
C ASP A 45 -9.29 4.66 -4.32
N TRP A 46 -9.09 4.32 -3.04
CA TRP A 46 -8.55 3.03 -2.61
C TRP A 46 -9.43 1.86 -3.05
N ASN A 47 -10.72 1.90 -2.73
CA ASN A 47 -11.66 0.84 -3.10
C ASN A 47 -11.74 0.68 -4.62
N ALA A 48 -11.83 1.80 -5.36
CA ALA A 48 -11.83 1.77 -6.81
C ALA A 48 -10.53 1.17 -7.37
N PHE A 49 -9.38 1.44 -6.75
CA PHE A 49 -8.11 0.85 -7.13
C PHE A 49 -8.09 -0.66 -6.83
N ARG A 50 -8.43 -1.08 -5.61
CA ARG A 50 -8.49 -2.49 -5.19
C ARG A 50 -9.36 -3.31 -6.15
N ASP A 51 -10.56 -2.82 -6.46
CA ASP A 51 -11.52 -3.51 -7.32
C ASP A 51 -11.05 -3.66 -8.78
N THR A 52 -10.00 -2.94 -9.18
CA THR A 52 -9.39 -3.05 -10.52
C THR A 52 -8.18 -3.98 -10.60
N LEU A 53 -7.66 -4.45 -9.45
CA LEU A 53 -6.57 -5.40 -9.40
C LEU A 53 -7.08 -6.79 -9.82
N SER A 54 -6.36 -7.45 -10.73
CA SER A 54 -6.72 -8.78 -11.26
C SER A 54 -6.54 -9.89 -10.21
N THR A 55 -7.00 -11.10 -10.55
CA THR A 55 -6.97 -12.34 -9.73
C THR A 55 -5.59 -12.87 -9.31
N ASP A 56 -4.48 -12.24 -9.71
CA ASP A 56 -3.15 -12.67 -9.28
C ASP A 56 -2.80 -12.06 -7.92
N CYS A 57 -2.80 -12.90 -6.88
CA CYS A 57 -2.65 -12.45 -5.50
C CYS A 57 -1.27 -11.83 -5.23
N ALA A 58 -0.21 -12.32 -5.88
CA ALA A 58 1.13 -11.78 -5.72
C ALA A 58 1.25 -10.34 -6.26
N SER A 59 0.79 -10.11 -7.49
CA SER A 59 0.79 -8.78 -8.09
C SER A 59 -0.15 -7.83 -7.33
N ALA A 60 -1.32 -8.32 -6.90
CA ALA A 60 -2.25 -7.52 -6.10
C ALA A 60 -1.64 -7.09 -4.76
N ALA A 61 -0.96 -7.99 -4.05
CA ALA A 61 -0.25 -7.67 -2.81
C ALA A 61 0.85 -6.61 -3.04
N GLU A 62 1.67 -6.77 -4.09
CA GLU A 62 2.76 -5.82 -4.39
C GLU A 62 2.20 -4.40 -4.63
N MET A 63 1.08 -4.32 -5.36
CA MET A 63 0.41 -3.06 -5.68
C MET A 63 -0.28 -2.42 -4.49
N LEU A 64 -0.99 -3.20 -3.66
CA LEU A 64 -1.71 -2.67 -2.50
C LEU A 64 -0.76 -2.24 -1.38
N ILE A 65 0.29 -3.01 -1.11
CA ILE A 65 1.30 -2.63 -0.11
C ILE A 65 2.04 -1.36 -0.54
N SER A 66 2.38 -1.25 -1.82
CA SER A 66 3.00 -0.03 -2.36
C SER A 66 2.08 1.18 -2.24
N ALA A 67 0.78 1.02 -2.59
CA ALA A 67 -0.21 2.08 -2.43
C ALA A 67 -0.40 2.48 -0.96
N LEU A 68 -0.54 1.50 -0.06
CA LEU A 68 -0.71 1.71 1.37
C LEU A 68 0.46 2.49 1.95
N ALA A 69 1.70 2.08 1.64
CA ALA A 69 2.90 2.77 2.08
C ALA A 69 2.90 4.24 1.63
N CYS A 70 2.60 4.49 0.35
CA CYS A 70 2.56 5.85 -0.19
C CYS A 70 1.48 6.73 0.49
N ILE A 71 0.28 6.17 0.75
CA ILE A 71 -0.79 6.88 1.46
C ILE A 71 -0.36 7.17 2.90
N CYS A 72 0.13 6.16 3.63
CA CYS A 72 0.44 6.26 5.05
C CYS A 72 1.64 7.15 5.36
N LEU A 73 2.57 7.35 4.40
CA LEU A 73 3.64 8.34 4.52
C LEU A 73 3.08 9.78 4.69
N HIS A 74 1.89 10.05 4.16
CA HIS A 74 1.23 11.36 4.24
C HIS A 74 0.06 11.40 5.21
N ARG A 75 -0.64 10.27 5.34
CA ARG A 75 -1.87 10.10 6.09
C ARG A 75 -1.76 8.85 6.96
N PRO A 76 -0.91 8.86 8.01
CA PRO A 76 -0.68 7.69 8.86
C PRO A 76 -1.95 7.22 9.59
N ASP A 77 -2.93 8.12 9.75
CA ASP A 77 -4.28 7.84 10.25
C ASP A 77 -5.06 6.86 9.37
N MET A 78 -4.71 6.75 8.08
CA MET A 78 -5.35 5.85 7.13
C MET A 78 -4.78 4.43 7.16
N PHE A 79 -3.79 4.13 8.01
CA PHE A 79 -3.21 2.79 8.09
C PHE A 79 -4.24 1.75 8.53
N ASP A 80 -4.86 1.95 9.70
CA ASP A 80 -5.78 0.97 10.29
C ASP A 80 -7.01 0.66 9.39
N PRO A 81 -7.66 1.63 8.72
CA PRO A 81 -8.78 1.31 7.82
C PRO A 81 -8.38 0.64 6.49
N LEU A 82 -7.10 0.66 6.10
CA LEU A 82 -6.66 0.17 4.78
C LEU A 82 -5.78 -1.08 4.85
N ILE A 83 -5.20 -1.39 6.02
CA ILE A 83 -4.23 -2.48 6.16
C ILE A 83 -4.82 -3.86 5.89
N GLU A 84 -6.05 -4.13 6.35
CA GLU A 84 -6.71 -5.44 6.15
C GLU A 84 -6.85 -5.75 4.65
N ASP A 85 -7.35 -4.78 3.88
CA ASP A 85 -7.45 -4.87 2.42
C ASP A 85 -6.08 -5.08 1.75
N ALA A 86 -5.04 -4.44 2.27
CA ALA A 86 -3.70 -4.54 1.70
C ALA A 86 -3.04 -5.90 1.96
N LEU A 87 -3.40 -6.56 3.06
CA LEU A 87 -2.90 -7.88 3.44
C LEU A 87 -3.75 -9.02 2.85
N ASP A 88 -4.99 -8.80 2.46
CA ASP A 88 -5.89 -9.83 1.91
C ASP A 88 -5.25 -10.72 0.82
N PRO A 89 -4.54 -10.16 -0.20
CA PRO A 89 -3.91 -11.01 -1.21
C PRO A 89 -2.70 -11.78 -0.69
N LEU A 90 -2.07 -11.34 0.41
CA LEU A 90 -0.99 -12.08 1.06
C LEU A 90 -1.52 -13.33 1.77
N TYR A 91 -2.71 -13.26 2.38
CA TYR A 91 -3.36 -14.45 2.95
C TYR A 91 -3.66 -15.52 1.88
N CYS A 92 -4.01 -15.10 0.65
CA CYS A 92 -4.16 -16.01 -0.48
C CYS A 92 -2.85 -16.71 -0.90
N LEU A 93 -1.70 -16.17 -0.49
CA LEU A 93 -0.36 -16.73 -0.71
C LEU A 93 0.18 -17.48 0.51
N ASP A 94 -0.66 -17.73 1.52
CA ASP A 94 -0.29 -18.37 2.78
C ASP A 94 0.73 -17.56 3.61
N VAL A 95 0.76 -16.23 3.43
CA VAL A 95 1.55 -15.29 4.23
C VAL A 95 0.63 -14.74 5.31
N GLN A 96 0.82 -15.16 6.56
CA GLN A 96 -0.17 -14.94 7.63
C GLN A 96 0.36 -14.10 8.80
N SER A 97 1.67 -14.12 9.04
CA SER A 97 2.31 -13.41 10.14
C SER A 97 3.10 -12.19 9.69
N ALA A 98 3.36 -11.26 10.62
CA ALA A 98 4.16 -10.07 10.34
C ALA A 98 5.56 -10.41 9.78
N ASP A 99 6.20 -11.44 10.34
CA ASP A 99 7.51 -11.92 9.87
C ASP A 99 7.43 -12.46 8.44
N GLU A 100 6.39 -13.22 8.11
CA GLU A 100 6.18 -13.72 6.74
C GLU A 100 5.89 -12.59 5.75
N VAL A 101 5.17 -11.53 6.16
CA VAL A 101 4.95 -10.33 5.33
C VAL A 101 6.28 -9.66 5.03
N MET A 102 7.16 -9.51 6.04
CA MET A 102 8.48 -8.92 5.87
C MET A 102 9.37 -9.78 4.96
N ASP A 103 9.43 -11.09 5.20
CA ASP A 103 10.21 -12.03 4.39
C ASP A 103 9.71 -12.04 2.94
N TRP A 104 8.38 -12.03 2.75
CA TRP A 104 7.78 -11.93 1.43
C TRP A 104 8.18 -10.63 0.74
N CYS A 105 8.06 -9.47 1.41
CA CYS A 105 8.44 -8.17 0.85
C CYS A 105 9.92 -8.12 0.48
N ASP A 106 10.79 -8.71 1.32
CA ASP A 106 12.22 -8.75 1.07
C ASP A 106 12.57 -9.61 -0.14
N SER A 107 11.85 -10.71 -0.34
CA SER A 107 12.01 -11.60 -1.50
C SER A 107 11.60 -10.97 -2.85
N ARG A 108 10.85 -9.85 -2.85
CA ARG A 108 10.39 -9.19 -4.09
C ARG A 108 11.37 -8.16 -4.59
N ASP A 109 12.17 -8.51 -5.60
CA ASP A 109 13.12 -7.57 -6.22
C ASP A 109 12.46 -6.35 -6.88
N HIS A 110 11.16 -6.46 -7.25
CA HIS A 110 10.42 -5.38 -7.90
C HIS A 110 9.78 -4.38 -6.92
N LEU A 111 9.71 -4.70 -5.62
CA LEU A 111 9.24 -3.74 -4.63
C LEU A 111 10.30 -2.66 -4.41
N ASP A 112 9.84 -1.41 -4.38
CA ASP A 112 10.73 -0.28 -4.16
C ASP A 112 11.38 -0.34 -2.77
N PRO A 113 12.68 -0.01 -2.64
CA PRO A 113 13.38 -0.02 -1.36
C PRO A 113 12.69 0.82 -0.28
N THR A 114 12.04 1.92 -0.66
CA THR A 114 11.30 2.79 0.26
C THR A 114 10.08 2.09 0.83
N VAL A 115 9.34 1.33 -0.01
CA VAL A 115 8.21 0.52 0.42
C VAL A 115 8.67 -0.58 1.36
N LYS A 116 9.76 -1.29 1.00
CA LYS A 116 10.35 -2.33 1.88
C LYS A 116 10.77 -1.77 3.24
N GLN A 117 11.40 -0.59 3.24
CA GLN A 117 11.81 0.06 4.48
C GLN A 117 10.60 0.46 5.33
N TRP A 118 9.59 1.10 4.72
CA TRP A 118 8.35 1.46 5.39
C TRP A 118 7.65 0.24 6.00
N VAL A 119 7.61 -0.87 5.26
CA VAL A 119 7.06 -2.15 5.74
C VAL A 119 7.76 -2.60 7.01
N ARG A 120 9.10 -2.66 7.00
CA ARG A 120 9.88 -3.06 8.17
C ARG A 120 9.70 -2.14 9.38
N ASP A 121 9.55 -0.83 9.15
CA ASP A 121 9.42 0.14 10.24
C ASP A 121 8.00 0.19 10.82
N THR A 122 6.97 -0.11 10.02
CA THR A 122 5.57 0.14 10.38
C THR A 122 4.77 -1.12 10.72
N LEU A 123 4.90 -2.19 9.93
CA LEU A 123 4.10 -3.41 10.08
C LEU A 123 4.32 -4.17 11.39
N PRO A 124 5.56 -4.39 11.89
CA PRO A 124 5.76 -5.17 13.10
C PRO A 124 5.13 -4.53 14.35
N GLY A 125 4.95 -3.20 14.38
CA GLY A 125 4.26 -2.53 15.50
C GLY A 125 2.73 -2.60 15.42
N LYS A 126 2.17 -3.11 14.33
CA LYS A 126 0.76 -2.99 13.97
C LYS A 126 0.05 -4.32 13.74
N ILE A 127 0.74 -5.34 13.21
CA ILE A 127 0.17 -6.69 13.03
C ILE A 127 0.07 -7.44 14.36
N ILE A 128 0.91 -7.14 15.35
CA ILE A 128 0.85 -7.78 16.69
C ILE A 128 -0.53 -7.60 17.36
N CYS A 129 -1.30 -6.58 16.97
CA CYS A 129 -2.65 -6.36 17.51
C CYS A 129 -3.75 -7.21 16.85
N LEU A 130 -3.47 -7.92 15.74
CA LEU A 130 -4.46 -8.76 15.04
C LEU A 130 -4.44 -10.21 15.55
N ASP A 131 -3.37 -10.64 16.22
CA ASP A 131 -3.23 -11.98 16.84
C ASP A 131 -3.80 -12.05 18.27
N ASP A 132 -4.24 -10.93 18.86
CA ASP A 132 -4.73 -10.85 20.26
C ASP A 132 -6.27 -11.02 20.39
N GLU A 133 -7.00 -11.26 19.30
CA GLU A 133 -8.42 -11.63 19.37
C GLU A 133 -8.59 -13.16 19.35
N ASP A 134 -8.38 -13.77 20.52
CA ASP A 134 -8.70 -15.17 20.89
C ASP A 134 -10.23 -15.41 21.03
#